data_AF-A0A7S2N9R0-F1
#
_entry.id   AF-A0A7S2N9R0-F1
#
_cell.length_a   1.000
_cell.length_b   1.000
_cell.length_c   1.000
_cell.angle_alpha   90.00
_cell.angle_beta   90.00
_cell.angle_gamma   90.00
#
_symmetry.space_group_name_H-M   'P 1'
#
loop_
_entity.id
_entity.type
_entity.pdbx_description
1 polymer ?
#
loop_
_entity_poly.entity_id
_entity_poly.type
_entity_poly.pdbx_seq_one_letter_code
_entity_poly.pdbx_strand_id
1 'polypeptide(L)'
;QRSQRWWLWRSAFDTSICCLLILEAIIIGLQADEYAKRATGSRVDETTPTVFRTFEGVFCAFFACELVVRVSDLRRVGHVQQQVASYFLCLAFDAACILLQLSSVLLAALSDRGDLANTMGGFVRALRILRLFRILRLLRVVRFVGELRKVVYLIAGSLWSFVWTAILLGLLIYILGVFFTLIVADHQMLHGAVAGPLTNNFGTMPLSVLTLYKAIAGGIDWQDVSDPLMDELSPWLCVVFALYTGFALLVLLNLVTGVFVDGALRLSKADKEVELMQKMHRAFGFHDSDSSGVITRQEFQARLETDQMAEFFEALEINTSRAEDLFSLIDQNEDGKVRVEELVAG
;
A
#
# COMPACT_ATOMS: atom_id res chain seq x y z
N GLN A 1 5.67 32.29 20.66
CA GLN A 1 5.73 31.40 21.86
C GLN A 1 4.50 30.49 22.04
N ARG A 2 3.24 30.92 21.82
CA ARG A 2 2.05 30.04 21.92
C ARG A 2 2.00 28.91 20.87
N SER A 3 2.47 29.16 19.63
CA SER A 3 2.49 28.13 18.56
C SER A 3 3.52 27.01 18.82
N GLN A 4 4.71 27.34 19.34
CA GLN A 4 5.75 26.34 19.64
C GLN A 4 5.37 25.41 20.80
N ARG A 5 4.71 25.92 21.85
CA ARG A 5 4.18 25.07 22.93
C ARG A 5 3.11 24.10 22.43
N TRP A 6 2.24 24.54 21.53
CA TRP A 6 1.22 23.69 20.92
C TRP A 6 1.80 22.53 20.11
N TRP A 7 2.89 22.78 19.37
CA TRP A 7 3.61 21.74 18.61
C TRP A 7 4.28 20.69 19.51
N LEU A 8 4.92 21.11 20.60
CA LEU A 8 5.56 20.20 21.55
C LEU A 8 4.55 19.27 22.23
N TRP A 9 3.39 19.81 22.63
CA TRP A 9 2.30 19.01 23.20
C TRP A 9 1.73 18.01 22.19
N ARG A 10 1.60 18.41 20.92
CA ARG A 10 1.11 17.54 19.84
C ARG A 10 2.08 16.39 19.54
N SER A 11 3.37 16.68 19.48
CA SER A 11 4.40 15.65 19.24
C SER A 11 4.55 14.66 20.39
N ALA A 12 4.50 15.13 21.65
CA ALA A 12 4.52 14.25 22.82
C ALA A 12 3.26 13.37 22.90
N PHE A 13 2.09 13.92 22.54
CA PHE A 13 0.84 13.18 22.47
C PHE A 13 0.88 12.10 21.37
N ASP A 14 1.34 12.43 20.17
CA ASP A 14 1.46 11.49 19.05
C ASP A 14 2.47 10.36 19.37
N THR A 15 3.58 10.68 20.03
CA THR A 15 4.56 9.68 20.50
C THR A 15 3.96 8.74 21.53
N SER A 16 3.17 9.28 22.47
CA SER A 16 2.50 8.48 23.50
C SER A 16 1.48 7.52 22.89
N ILE A 17 0.71 7.96 21.90
CA ILE A 17 -0.24 7.10 21.19
C ILE A 17 0.50 6.01 20.41
N CYS A 18 1.62 6.35 19.77
CA CYS A 18 2.44 5.37 19.06
C CYS A 18 2.93 4.27 20.02
N CYS A 19 3.44 4.63 21.20
CA CYS A 19 3.83 3.67 22.22
C CYS A 19 2.67 2.77 22.67
N LEU A 20 1.47 3.34 22.84
CA LEU A 20 0.27 2.57 23.20
C LEU A 20 -0.17 1.61 22.09
N LEU A 21 -0.06 1.99 20.82
CA LEU A 21 -0.34 1.09 19.69
C LEU A 21 0.66 -0.07 19.62
N ILE A 22 1.93 0.19 19.88
CA ILE A 22 2.96 -0.87 19.95
C ILE A 22 2.65 -1.82 21.12
N LEU A 23 2.29 -1.28 22.28
CA LEU A 23 1.89 -2.09 23.43
C LEU A 23 0.64 -2.94 23.12
N GLU A 24 -0.37 -2.35 22.47
CA GLU A 24 -1.55 -3.08 22.00
C GLU A 24 -1.16 -4.21 21.03
N ALA A 25 -0.20 -3.97 20.13
CA ALA A 25 0.32 -4.98 19.20
C ALA A 25 0.95 -6.18 19.91
N ILE A 26 1.80 -5.91 20.91
CA ILE A 26 2.45 -6.95 21.70
C ILE A 26 1.40 -7.79 22.44
N ILE A 27 0.39 -7.15 23.03
CA ILE A 27 -0.68 -7.84 23.74
C ILE A 27 -1.52 -8.71 22.79
N ILE A 28 -1.81 -8.23 21.57
CA ILE A 28 -2.48 -9.05 20.54
C ILE A 28 -1.64 -10.28 20.19
N GLY A 29 -0.32 -10.14 20.05
CA GLY A 29 0.59 -11.26 19.78
C GLY A 29 0.60 -12.29 20.91
N LEU A 30 0.74 -11.84 22.16
CA LEU A 30 0.67 -12.71 23.34
C LEU A 30 -0.68 -13.43 23.46
N GLN A 31 -1.77 -12.72 23.18
CA GLN A 31 -3.11 -13.30 23.18
C GLN A 31 -3.22 -14.39 22.10
N ALA A 32 -2.71 -14.15 20.89
CA ALA A 32 -2.73 -15.12 19.79
C ALA A 32 -1.93 -16.39 20.12
N ASP A 33 -0.75 -16.24 20.73
CA ASP A 33 0.08 -17.37 21.17
C ASP A 33 -0.59 -18.19 22.28
N GLU A 34 -1.18 -17.53 23.28
CA GLU A 34 -1.93 -18.20 24.34
C GLU A 34 -3.16 -18.94 23.79
N TYR A 35 -3.88 -18.35 22.84
CA TYR A 35 -4.98 -19.03 22.15
C TYR A 35 -4.51 -20.27 21.39
N ALA A 36 -3.38 -20.20 20.67
CA ALA A 36 -2.84 -21.32 19.93
C ALA A 36 -2.44 -22.46 20.87
N LYS A 37 -1.73 -22.16 21.97
CA LYS A 37 -1.34 -23.15 22.99
C LYS A 37 -2.53 -23.86 23.62
N ARG A 38 -3.61 -23.13 23.92
CA ARG A 38 -4.85 -23.71 24.46
C ARG A 38 -5.61 -24.54 23.45
N ALA A 39 -5.61 -24.15 22.18
CA ALA A 39 -6.23 -24.93 21.11
C ALA A 39 -5.55 -26.29 20.88
N THR A 40 -4.24 -26.41 21.19
CA THR A 40 -3.49 -27.67 21.09
C THR A 40 -3.55 -28.51 22.39
N GLY A 41 -3.97 -27.93 23.52
CA GLY A 41 -4.07 -28.63 24.80
C GLY A 41 -5.36 -29.48 24.94
N SER A 42 -5.33 -30.50 25.80
CA SER A 42 -6.46 -31.45 26.02
C SER A 42 -7.72 -30.85 26.68
N ARG A 43 -7.74 -29.55 26.99
CA ARG A 43 -8.92 -28.79 27.42
C ARG A 43 -9.10 -27.62 26.48
N VAL A 44 -10.08 -27.73 25.58
CA VAL A 44 -10.54 -26.61 24.74
C VAL A 44 -11.34 -25.66 25.63
N ASP A 45 -10.65 -24.90 26.47
CA ASP A 45 -11.26 -23.76 27.18
C ASP A 45 -11.34 -22.60 26.18
N GLU A 46 -12.51 -22.44 25.56
CA GLU A 46 -12.82 -21.41 24.54
C GLU A 46 -12.86 -19.99 25.15
N THR A 47 -12.73 -19.87 26.48
CA THR A 47 -12.81 -18.60 27.19
C THR A 47 -11.46 -17.87 27.18
N THR A 48 -11.48 -16.67 26.61
CA THR A 48 -10.39 -15.71 26.71
C THR A 48 -10.10 -15.43 28.19
N PRO A 49 -8.83 -15.44 28.63
CA PRO A 49 -8.48 -14.96 29.97
C PRO A 49 -9.07 -13.56 30.18
N THR A 50 -9.75 -13.38 31.32
CA THR A 50 -10.40 -12.11 31.69
C THR A 50 -9.45 -10.92 31.60
N VAL A 51 -8.17 -11.15 31.91
CA VAL A 51 -7.08 -10.17 31.78
C VAL A 51 -6.99 -9.57 30.37
N PHE A 52 -6.99 -10.39 29.33
CA PHE A 52 -6.91 -9.90 27.94
C PHE A 52 -8.17 -9.14 27.53
N ARG A 53 -9.35 -9.60 27.98
CA ARG A 53 -10.63 -8.90 27.75
C ARG A 53 -10.62 -7.51 28.40
N THR A 54 -10.07 -7.39 29.60
CA THR A 54 -9.94 -6.10 30.28
C THR A 54 -9.01 -5.16 29.52
N PHE A 55 -7.83 -5.64 29.09
CA PHE A 55 -6.92 -4.83 28.27
C PHE A 55 -7.58 -4.35 26.97
N GLU A 56 -8.26 -5.23 26.24
CA GLU A 56 -8.97 -4.88 25.00
C GLU A 56 -10.01 -3.77 25.23
N GLY A 57 -10.78 -3.85 26.32
CA GLY A 57 -11.75 -2.83 26.71
C GLY A 57 -11.10 -1.49 27.05
N VAL A 58 -9.98 -1.50 27.80
CA VAL A 58 -9.22 -0.30 28.16
C VAL A 58 -8.65 0.39 26.91
N PHE A 59 -8.01 -0.35 26.02
CA PHE A 59 -7.51 0.22 24.75
C PHE A 59 -8.66 0.73 23.88
N CYS A 60 -9.78 0.01 23.80
CA CYS A 60 -10.95 0.45 23.04
C CYS A 60 -11.48 1.78 23.56
N ALA A 61 -11.61 1.94 24.88
CA ALA A 61 -12.07 3.19 25.49
C ALA A 61 -11.08 4.34 25.23
N PHE A 62 -9.77 4.07 25.37
CA PHE A 62 -8.73 5.06 25.11
C PHE A 62 -8.76 5.56 23.65
N PHE A 63 -8.77 4.64 22.67
CA PHE A 63 -8.80 5.01 21.26
C PHE A 63 -10.13 5.61 20.81
N ALA A 64 -11.25 5.22 21.44
CA ALA A 64 -12.54 5.88 21.20
C ALA A 64 -12.51 7.35 21.66
N CYS A 65 -11.94 7.62 22.85
CA CYS A 65 -11.73 8.99 23.32
C CYS A 65 -10.81 9.79 22.39
N GLU A 66 -9.68 9.20 21.96
CA GLU A 66 -8.77 9.80 20.99
C GLU A 66 -9.47 10.17 19.68
N LEU A 67 -10.28 9.26 19.12
CA LEU A 67 -11.06 9.50 17.91
C LEU A 67 -12.06 10.64 18.08
N VAL A 68 -12.79 10.68 19.20
CA VAL A 68 -13.77 11.75 19.49
C VAL A 68 -13.07 13.12 19.54
N VAL A 69 -11.92 13.21 20.21
CA VAL A 69 -11.12 14.44 20.24
C VAL A 69 -10.73 14.87 18.82
N ARG A 70 -10.22 13.96 17.99
CA ARG A 70 -9.83 14.30 16.61
C ARG A 70 -10.99 14.70 15.71
N VAL A 71 -12.14 14.05 15.82
CA VAL A 71 -13.35 14.42 15.06
C VAL A 71 -13.81 15.82 15.47
N SER A 72 -13.70 16.18 16.75
CA SER A 72 -14.07 17.50 17.24
C SER A 72 -13.15 18.62 16.73
N ASP A 73 -11.85 18.32 16.56
CA ASP A 73 -10.89 19.26 15.97
C ASP A 73 -11.15 19.46 14.46
N LEU A 74 -11.56 18.42 13.73
CA LEU A 74 -11.84 18.53 12.29
C LEU A 74 -13.02 19.48 11.99
N ARG A 75 -14.03 19.54 12.87
CA ARG A 75 -15.15 20.49 12.74
C ARG A 75 -14.73 21.97 12.84
N ARG A 76 -13.55 22.27 13.39
CA ARG A 76 -13.07 23.65 13.57
C ARG A 76 -12.17 24.16 12.44
N VAL A 77 -11.66 23.28 11.56
CA VAL A 77 -10.62 23.61 10.56
C VAL A 77 -11.16 23.56 9.12
N GLY A 78 -12.43 23.92 8.91
CA GLY A 78 -13.17 23.75 7.65
C GLY A 78 -12.71 24.53 6.41
N HIS A 79 -11.45 24.98 6.29
CA HIS A 79 -11.03 25.89 5.22
C HIS A 79 -9.66 25.58 4.55
N VAL A 80 -9.15 24.34 4.54
CA VAL A 80 -7.90 24.02 3.82
C VAL A 80 -8.10 22.80 2.90
N GLN A 81 -8.37 23.06 1.62
CA GLN A 81 -8.98 22.14 0.64
C GLN A 81 -8.07 20.97 0.18
N GLN A 82 -6.74 21.01 0.35
CA GLN A 82 -5.83 20.09 -0.38
C GLN A 82 -5.17 18.97 0.45
N GLN A 83 -5.16 19.05 1.79
CA GLN A 83 -4.67 17.96 2.67
C GLN A 83 -5.79 17.10 3.29
N VAL A 84 -7.06 17.39 2.99
CA VAL A 84 -8.23 16.79 3.67
C VAL A 84 -8.41 15.31 3.33
N ALA A 85 -8.16 14.90 2.08
CA ALA A 85 -8.49 13.55 1.62
C ALA A 85 -7.67 12.45 2.33
N SER A 86 -6.35 12.60 2.42
CA SER A 86 -5.47 11.63 3.13
C SER A 86 -5.80 11.58 4.62
N TYR A 87 -6.02 12.75 5.24
CA TYR A 87 -6.41 12.82 6.65
C TYR A 87 -7.77 12.16 6.91
N PHE A 88 -8.75 12.38 6.03
CA PHE A 88 -10.08 11.79 6.11
C PHE A 88 -10.05 10.27 5.94
N LEU A 89 -9.24 9.75 5.01
CA LEU A 89 -9.05 8.30 4.84
C LEU A 89 -8.44 7.66 6.09
N CYS A 90 -7.41 8.27 6.69
CA CYS A 90 -6.86 7.78 7.96
C CYS A 90 -7.88 7.83 9.11
N LEU A 91 -8.68 8.88 9.17
CA LEU A 91 -9.74 9.01 10.18
C LEU A 91 -10.84 7.96 10.01
N ALA A 92 -11.27 7.71 8.76
CA ALA A 92 -12.23 6.68 8.43
C ALA A 92 -11.70 5.27 8.76
N PHE A 93 -10.42 5.02 8.49
CA PHE A 93 -9.74 3.78 8.86
C PHE A 93 -9.67 3.58 10.38
N ASP A 94 -9.31 4.63 11.12
CA ASP A 94 -9.30 4.62 12.58
C ASP A 94 -10.71 4.33 13.13
N ALA A 95 -11.73 5.01 12.62
CA ALA A 95 -13.12 4.79 13.01
C ALA A 95 -13.57 3.35 12.71
N ALA A 96 -13.29 2.81 11.52
CA ALA A 96 -13.63 1.44 11.15
C ALA A 96 -12.98 0.41 12.08
N CYS A 97 -11.70 0.59 12.40
CA CYS A 97 -10.99 -0.30 13.31
C CYS A 97 -11.54 -0.21 14.76
N ILE A 98 -11.96 0.97 15.25
CA ILE A 98 -12.63 1.11 16.55
C ILE A 98 -14.01 0.44 16.52
N LEU A 99 -14.78 0.57 15.44
CA LEU A 99 -16.09 -0.09 15.30
C LEU A 99 -15.95 -1.62 15.32
N LEU A 100 -14.93 -2.16 14.64
CA LEU A 100 -14.60 -3.59 14.69
C LEU A 100 -14.21 -4.05 16.11
N GLN A 101 -13.49 -3.21 16.86
CA GLN A 101 -13.13 -3.51 18.25
C GLN A 101 -14.36 -3.46 19.16
N LEU A 102 -15.21 -2.44 19.01
CA LEU A 102 -16.43 -2.29 19.78
C LEU A 102 -17.40 -3.46 19.54
N SER A 103 -17.54 -3.91 18.28
CA SER A 103 -18.40 -5.06 17.96
C SER A 103 -17.90 -6.34 18.63
N SER A 104 -16.58 -6.53 18.74
CA SER A 104 -16.00 -7.68 19.44
C SER A 104 -16.23 -7.66 20.95
N VAL A 105 -16.08 -6.49 21.60
CA VAL A 105 -16.33 -6.31 23.04
C VAL A 105 -17.82 -6.47 23.35
N LEU A 106 -18.69 -5.89 22.52
CA LEU A 106 -20.13 -6.00 22.66
C LEU A 106 -20.59 -7.46 22.50
N LEU A 107 -20.10 -8.18 21.48
CA LEU A 107 -20.40 -9.59 21.28
C LEU A 107 -19.97 -10.43 22.49
N ALA A 108 -18.79 -10.17 23.04
CA ALA A 108 -18.27 -10.87 24.19
C ALA A 108 -19.13 -10.64 25.45
N ALA A 109 -19.61 -9.41 25.67
CA ALA A 109 -20.50 -9.07 26.78
C ALA A 109 -21.92 -9.66 26.61
N LEU A 110 -22.43 -9.70 25.37
CA LEU A 110 -23.74 -10.28 25.07
C LEU A 110 -23.73 -11.82 25.12
N SER A 111 -22.62 -12.45 24.74
CA SER A 111 -22.43 -13.90 24.85
C SER A 111 -22.45 -14.38 26.30
N ASP A 112 -21.98 -13.57 27.25
CA ASP A 112 -22.03 -13.86 28.70
C ASP A 112 -23.46 -13.87 29.25
N ARG A 113 -24.39 -13.16 28.60
CA ARG A 113 -25.80 -13.05 29.02
C ARG A 113 -26.69 -14.16 28.47
N GLY A 114 -26.15 -15.15 27.76
CA GLY A 114 -26.86 -16.39 27.37
C GLY A 114 -27.95 -16.27 26.28
N ASP A 115 -28.52 -15.09 26.05
CA ASP A 115 -29.79 -14.97 25.30
C ASP A 115 -29.66 -14.82 23.76
N LEU A 116 -28.50 -14.40 23.24
CA LEU A 116 -28.35 -14.04 21.81
C LEU A 116 -27.64 -15.09 20.94
N ALA A 117 -26.88 -16.01 21.54
CA ALA A 117 -26.11 -17.01 20.82
C ALA A 117 -27.00 -18.03 20.08
N ASN A 118 -28.19 -18.32 20.62
CA ASN A 118 -29.11 -19.32 20.07
C ASN A 118 -29.97 -18.79 18.91
N THR A 119 -30.26 -17.49 18.88
CA THR A 119 -31.15 -16.87 17.87
C THR A 119 -30.39 -16.34 16.64
N MET A 120 -29.10 -16.01 16.80
CA MET A 120 -28.30 -15.31 15.78
C MET A 120 -26.98 -16.06 15.43
N GLY A 121 -26.98 -17.39 15.47
CA GLY A 121 -25.76 -18.21 15.33
C GLY A 121 -24.93 -17.92 14.07
N GLY A 122 -25.57 -17.68 12.91
CA GLY A 122 -24.87 -17.31 11.67
C GLY A 122 -24.20 -15.93 11.74
N PHE A 123 -24.88 -14.96 12.34
CA PHE A 123 -24.34 -13.60 12.54
C PHE A 123 -23.19 -13.60 13.55
N VAL A 124 -23.29 -14.37 14.63
CA VAL A 124 -22.21 -14.57 15.61
C VAL A 124 -20.98 -15.19 14.95
N ARG A 125 -21.15 -16.17 14.04
CA ARG A 125 -20.03 -16.77 13.27
C ARG A 125 -19.36 -15.75 12.35
N ALA A 126 -20.14 -14.94 11.62
CA ALA A 126 -19.59 -13.89 10.77
C ALA A 126 -18.80 -12.84 11.57
N LEU A 127 -19.35 -12.37 12.70
CA LEU A 127 -18.65 -11.45 13.61
C LEU A 127 -17.37 -12.07 14.21
N ARG A 128 -17.37 -13.39 14.45
CA ARG A 128 -16.18 -14.12 14.91
C ARG A 128 -15.06 -14.15 13.86
N ILE A 129 -15.37 -14.10 12.57
CA ILE A 129 -14.36 -13.93 11.51
C ILE A 129 -13.89 -12.47 11.46
N LEU A 130 -14.80 -11.50 11.63
CA LEU A 130 -14.44 -10.08 11.60
C LEU A 130 -13.43 -9.68 12.68
N ARG A 131 -13.37 -10.41 13.80
CA ARG A 131 -12.33 -10.19 14.81
C ARG A 131 -10.91 -10.41 14.27
N LEU A 132 -10.70 -11.15 13.18
CA LEU A 132 -9.37 -11.30 12.59
C LEU A 132 -8.87 -10.00 11.95
N PHE A 133 -9.78 -9.18 11.41
CA PHE A 133 -9.45 -7.86 10.85
C PHE A 133 -9.00 -6.85 11.90
N ARG A 134 -9.16 -7.13 13.20
CA ARG A 134 -8.60 -6.28 14.26
C ARG A 134 -7.07 -6.18 14.19
N ILE A 135 -6.39 -7.11 13.51
CA ILE A 135 -4.94 -7.01 13.26
C ILE A 135 -4.63 -5.81 12.34
N LEU A 136 -5.56 -5.39 11.48
CA LEU A 136 -5.37 -4.22 10.62
C LEU A 136 -5.13 -2.95 11.43
N ARG A 137 -5.63 -2.84 12.67
CA ARG A 137 -5.38 -1.67 13.52
C ARG A 137 -3.90 -1.43 13.80
N LEU A 138 -3.05 -2.46 13.66
CA LEU A 138 -1.59 -2.30 13.74
C LEU A 138 -1.04 -1.36 12.67
N LEU A 139 -1.69 -1.31 11.51
CA LEU A 139 -1.34 -0.40 10.41
C LEU A 139 -1.54 1.07 10.77
N ARG A 140 -2.26 1.39 11.86
CA ARG A 140 -2.38 2.77 12.35
C ARG A 140 -1.02 3.36 12.71
N VAL A 141 -0.03 2.55 13.10
CA VAL A 141 1.32 3.04 13.40
C VAL A 141 1.94 3.81 12.21
N VAL A 142 1.59 3.40 10.99
CA VAL A 142 2.06 4.04 9.74
C VAL A 142 1.74 5.52 9.76
N ARG A 143 0.58 5.96 10.27
CA ARG A 143 0.19 7.37 10.23
C ARG A 143 1.02 8.28 11.14
N PHE A 144 1.62 7.71 12.17
CA PHE A 144 2.48 8.43 13.13
C PHE A 144 3.92 8.53 12.63
N VAL A 145 4.38 7.56 11.84
CA VAL A 145 5.75 7.54 11.33
C VAL A 145 5.77 8.09 9.91
N GLY A 146 6.26 9.32 9.76
CA GLY A 146 6.36 10.00 8.47
C GLY A 146 7.02 9.17 7.37
N GLU A 147 8.13 8.50 7.71
CA GLU A 147 8.86 7.64 6.76
C GLU A 147 8.04 6.41 6.32
N LEU A 148 7.30 5.77 7.23
CA LEU A 148 6.42 4.65 6.87
C LEU A 148 5.30 5.10 5.94
N ARG A 149 4.74 6.31 6.13
CA ARG A 149 3.72 6.84 5.20
C ARG A 149 4.27 7.01 3.79
N LYS A 150 5.50 7.52 3.66
CA LYS A 150 6.15 7.68 2.36
C LYS A 150 6.29 6.32 1.67
N VAL A 151 6.79 5.32 2.39
CA VAL A 151 6.91 3.94 1.86
C VAL A 151 5.55 3.39 1.44
N VAL A 152 4.51 3.52 2.26
CA VAL A 152 3.15 3.06 1.92
C VAL A 152 2.58 3.80 0.71
N TYR A 153 2.82 5.11 0.58
CA TYR A 153 2.40 5.88 -0.59
C TYR A 153 3.10 5.41 -1.87
N LEU A 154 4.41 5.11 -1.79
CA LEU A 154 5.17 4.56 -2.90
C LEU A 154 4.67 3.17 -3.32
N ILE A 155 4.38 2.29 -2.36
CA ILE A 155 3.78 0.98 -2.60
C ILE A 155 2.39 1.13 -3.21
N ALA A 156 1.51 1.95 -2.63
CA ALA A 156 0.15 2.14 -3.14
C ALA A 156 0.14 2.69 -4.57
N GLY A 157 1.04 3.63 -4.88
CA GLY A 157 1.19 4.19 -6.23
C GLY A 157 1.64 3.15 -7.25
N SER A 158 2.57 2.26 -6.88
CA SER A 158 3.06 1.19 -7.77
C SER A 158 2.13 -0.02 -7.85
N LEU A 159 1.34 -0.31 -6.81
CA LEU A 159 0.34 -1.38 -6.85
C LEU A 159 -0.78 -1.08 -7.84
N TRP A 160 -1.16 0.20 -8.03
CA TRP A 160 -2.24 0.54 -8.95
C TRP A 160 -1.94 0.16 -10.41
N SER A 161 -0.70 0.37 -10.86
CA SER A 161 -0.29 -0.09 -12.20
C SER A 161 -0.27 -1.60 -12.30
N PHE A 162 0.08 -2.30 -11.22
CA PHE A 162 0.03 -3.76 -11.16
C PHE A 162 -1.39 -4.31 -11.30
N VAL A 163 -2.42 -3.64 -10.74
CA VAL A 163 -3.80 -4.14 -10.79
C VAL A 163 -4.24 -4.49 -12.22
N TRP A 164 -3.89 -3.68 -13.21
CA TRP A 164 -4.27 -3.94 -14.61
C TRP A 164 -3.57 -5.15 -15.20
N THR A 165 -2.27 -5.32 -14.94
CA THR A 165 -1.51 -6.51 -15.36
C THR A 165 -2.04 -7.76 -14.66
N ALA A 166 -2.37 -7.67 -13.36
CA ALA A 166 -2.96 -8.77 -12.60
C ALA A 166 -4.34 -9.16 -13.15
N ILE A 167 -5.17 -8.19 -13.54
CA ILE A 167 -6.47 -8.44 -14.18
C ILE A 167 -6.27 -9.15 -15.52
N LEU A 168 -5.33 -8.71 -16.35
CA LEU A 168 -5.04 -9.36 -17.64
C LEU A 168 -4.58 -10.81 -17.45
N LEU A 169 -3.67 -11.05 -16.49
CA LEU A 169 -3.22 -12.40 -16.15
C LEU A 169 -4.36 -13.26 -15.58
N GLY A 170 -5.19 -12.68 -14.72
CA GLY A 170 -6.37 -13.35 -14.16
C GLY A 170 -7.40 -13.72 -15.23
N LEU A 171 -7.61 -12.86 -16.22
CA LEU A 171 -8.47 -13.15 -17.36
C LEU A 171 -7.93 -14.31 -18.20
N LEU A 172 -6.62 -14.33 -18.46
CA LEU A 172 -5.98 -15.45 -19.15
C LEU A 172 -6.16 -16.78 -18.38
N ILE A 173 -5.91 -16.77 -17.07
CA ILE A 173 -6.11 -17.93 -16.19
C ILE A 173 -7.58 -18.38 -16.23
N TYR A 174 -8.52 -17.44 -16.19
CA TYR A 174 -9.95 -17.75 -16.26
C TYR A 174 -10.33 -18.41 -17.60
N ILE A 175 -9.90 -17.83 -18.72
CA ILE A 175 -10.21 -18.34 -20.07
C ILE A 175 -9.64 -19.76 -20.23
N LEU A 176 -8.38 -19.98 -19.87
CA LEU A 176 -7.77 -21.31 -19.93
C LEU A 176 -8.36 -22.28 -18.91
N GLY A 177 -8.74 -21.80 -17.73
CA GLY A 177 -9.43 -22.59 -16.71
C GLY A 177 -10.75 -23.13 -17.25
N VAL A 178 -11.55 -22.30 -17.92
CA VAL A 178 -12.78 -22.72 -18.61
C VAL A 178 -12.45 -23.73 -19.71
N PHE A 179 -11.46 -23.44 -20.56
CA PHE A 179 -11.05 -24.33 -21.66
C PHE A 179 -10.69 -25.74 -21.19
N PHE A 180 -9.79 -25.88 -20.20
CA PHE A 180 -9.39 -27.19 -19.68
C PHE A 180 -10.55 -27.91 -18.96
N THR A 181 -11.37 -27.17 -18.21
CA THR A 181 -12.55 -27.76 -17.54
C THR A 181 -13.51 -28.37 -18.58
N LEU A 182 -13.76 -27.67 -19.69
CA LEU A 182 -14.66 -28.15 -20.73
C LEU A 182 -14.10 -29.40 -21.44
N ILE A 183 -12.81 -29.42 -21.76
CA ILE A 183 -12.17 -30.60 -22.39
C ILE A 183 -12.22 -31.80 -21.46
N VAL A 184 -11.91 -31.62 -20.18
CA VAL A 184 -11.95 -32.72 -19.20
C VAL A 184 -13.38 -33.20 -18.96
N ALA A 185 -14.36 -32.29 -18.92
CA ALA A 185 -15.77 -32.65 -18.81
C ALA A 185 -16.26 -33.46 -20.03
N ASP A 186 -15.89 -33.05 -21.25
CA ASP A 186 -16.23 -33.77 -22.48
C ASP A 186 -15.62 -35.19 -22.49
N HIS A 187 -14.34 -35.31 -22.12
CA HIS A 187 -13.68 -36.60 -21.99
C HIS A 187 -14.36 -37.53 -20.97
N GLN A 188 -14.77 -36.99 -19.81
CA GLN A 188 -15.52 -37.75 -18.81
C GLN A 188 -16.91 -38.18 -19.30
N MET A 189 -17.57 -37.37 -20.12
CA MET A 189 -18.85 -37.75 -20.73
C MET A 189 -18.70 -38.90 -21.73
N LEU A 190 -17.58 -38.96 -22.46
CA LEU A 190 -17.30 -39.99 -23.46
C LEU A 190 -16.80 -41.30 -22.86
N HIS A 191 -15.89 -41.24 -21.87
CA HIS A 191 -15.20 -42.42 -21.32
C HIS A 191 -15.66 -42.83 -19.92
N GLY A 192 -16.59 -42.07 -19.33
CA GLY A 192 -17.02 -42.24 -17.94
C GLY A 192 -16.15 -41.46 -16.96
N ALA A 193 -16.75 -41.03 -15.85
CA ALA A 193 -16.03 -40.29 -14.81
C ALA A 193 -15.12 -41.24 -14.02
N VAL A 194 -13.81 -41.13 -14.23
CA VAL A 194 -12.78 -41.83 -13.45
C VAL A 194 -12.07 -40.80 -12.59
N ALA A 195 -11.98 -41.05 -11.28
CA ALA A 195 -11.21 -40.21 -10.37
C ALA A 195 -9.72 -40.32 -10.72
N GLY A 196 -9.08 -39.19 -11.03
CA GLY A 196 -7.70 -39.17 -11.48
C GLY A 196 -7.05 -37.79 -11.41
N PRO A 197 -5.79 -37.66 -11.85
CA PRO A 197 -5.06 -36.40 -11.84
C PRO A 197 -5.80 -35.31 -12.61
N LEU A 198 -6.40 -35.65 -13.77
CA LEU A 198 -7.21 -34.72 -14.56
C LEU A 198 -8.41 -34.18 -13.78
N THR A 199 -9.13 -35.02 -13.04
CA THR A 199 -10.32 -34.60 -12.29
C THR A 199 -9.96 -33.79 -11.06
N ASN A 200 -8.83 -34.12 -10.43
CA ASN A 200 -8.30 -33.40 -9.25
C ASN A 200 -7.71 -32.03 -9.62
N ASN A 201 -7.29 -31.85 -10.88
CA ASN A 201 -6.70 -30.61 -11.34
C ASN A 201 -7.71 -29.74 -12.11
N PHE A 202 -8.58 -30.34 -12.90
CA PHE A 202 -9.46 -29.66 -13.85
C PHE A 202 -10.94 -30.07 -13.79
N GLY A 203 -11.35 -30.83 -12.78
CA GLY A 203 -12.72 -31.35 -12.68
C GLY A 203 -13.79 -30.28 -12.45
N THR A 204 -13.41 -29.11 -11.90
CA THR A 204 -14.32 -27.96 -11.77
C THR A 204 -13.59 -26.68 -12.13
N MET A 205 -14.34 -25.67 -12.59
CA MET A 205 -13.76 -24.38 -13.00
C MET A 205 -12.91 -23.70 -11.90
N PRO A 206 -13.33 -23.63 -10.62
CA PRO A 206 -12.49 -23.04 -9.57
C PRO A 206 -11.20 -23.83 -9.32
N LEU A 207 -11.26 -25.16 -9.48
CA LEU A 207 -10.11 -26.04 -9.33
C LEU A 207 -9.13 -25.84 -10.48
N SER A 208 -9.60 -25.75 -11.72
CA SER A 208 -8.80 -25.44 -12.91
C SER A 208 -8.07 -24.10 -12.77
N VAL A 209 -8.77 -23.05 -12.33
CA VAL A 209 -8.18 -21.73 -12.06
C VAL A 209 -7.10 -21.83 -10.98
N LEU A 210 -7.36 -22.57 -9.90
CA LEU A 210 -6.41 -22.77 -8.82
C LEU A 210 -5.17 -23.57 -9.28
N THR A 211 -5.35 -24.61 -10.09
CA THR A 211 -4.27 -25.43 -10.65
C THR A 211 -3.37 -24.60 -11.56
N LEU A 212 -3.96 -23.83 -12.48
CA LEU A 212 -3.22 -22.92 -13.36
C LEU A 212 -2.42 -21.88 -12.55
N TYR A 213 -3.04 -21.30 -11.52
CA TYR A 213 -2.34 -20.40 -10.60
C TYR A 213 -1.18 -21.09 -9.85
N LYS A 214 -1.39 -22.31 -9.33
CA LYS A 214 -0.35 -23.09 -8.64
C LYS A 214 0.84 -23.39 -9.57
N ALA A 215 0.59 -23.70 -10.84
CA ALA A 215 1.63 -24.00 -11.81
C ALA A 215 2.58 -22.81 -12.05
N ILE A 216 2.06 -21.57 -12.06
CA ILE A 216 2.88 -20.36 -12.25
C ILE A 216 3.45 -19.82 -10.94
N ALA A 217 2.81 -20.09 -9.79
CA ALA A 217 3.25 -19.66 -8.47
C ALA A 217 4.27 -20.62 -7.82
N GLY A 218 4.62 -21.73 -8.48
CA GLY A 218 5.52 -22.75 -7.96
C GLY A 218 4.91 -23.63 -6.86
N GLY A 219 3.56 -23.73 -6.82
CA GLY A 219 2.85 -24.58 -5.88
C GLY A 219 2.75 -26.05 -6.31
N ILE A 220 2.79 -26.30 -7.61
CA ILE A 220 2.89 -27.63 -8.24
C ILE A 220 3.79 -27.50 -9.47
N ASP A 221 4.56 -28.52 -9.79
CA ASP A 221 5.35 -28.52 -11.01
C ASP A 221 4.42 -28.56 -12.24
N TRP A 222 4.71 -27.70 -13.22
CA TRP A 222 3.90 -27.62 -14.44
C TRP A 222 3.85 -28.95 -15.20
N GLN A 223 4.90 -29.77 -15.06
CA GLN A 223 4.99 -31.11 -15.62
C GLN A 223 3.92 -32.05 -15.03
N ASP A 224 3.73 -32.04 -13.70
CA ASP A 224 2.75 -32.89 -13.01
C ASP A 224 1.30 -32.61 -13.47
N VAL A 225 1.07 -31.42 -14.05
CA VAL A 225 -0.22 -31.02 -14.61
C VAL A 225 -0.31 -31.31 -16.11
N SER A 226 0.79 -31.14 -16.86
CA SER A 226 0.81 -31.35 -18.31
C SER A 226 0.85 -32.82 -18.72
N ASP A 227 1.50 -33.68 -17.94
CA ASP A 227 1.65 -35.10 -18.28
C ASP A 227 0.28 -35.82 -18.39
N PRO A 228 -0.66 -35.67 -17.41
CA PRO A 228 -2.01 -36.23 -17.56
C PRO A 228 -2.81 -35.63 -18.73
N LEU A 229 -2.58 -34.35 -19.07
CA LEU A 229 -3.22 -33.71 -20.23
C LEU A 229 -2.70 -34.30 -21.55
N MET A 230 -1.43 -34.66 -21.61
CA MET A 230 -0.80 -35.28 -22.78
C MET A 230 -1.21 -36.74 -22.94
N ASP A 231 -1.13 -37.51 -21.86
CA ASP A 231 -1.25 -38.97 -21.88
C ASP A 231 -2.71 -39.43 -22.04
N GLU A 232 -3.65 -38.74 -21.38
CA GLU A 232 -5.06 -39.17 -21.35
C GLU A 232 -5.94 -38.46 -22.39
N LEU A 233 -5.55 -37.27 -22.90
CA LEU A 233 -6.37 -36.47 -23.80
C LEU A 233 -5.73 -36.26 -25.17
N SER A 234 -4.67 -35.45 -25.24
CA SER A 234 -3.98 -35.12 -26.50
C SER A 234 -2.62 -34.47 -26.25
N PRO A 235 -1.55 -34.89 -26.96
CA PRO A 235 -0.23 -34.28 -26.83
C PRO A 235 -0.17 -32.78 -27.13
N TRP A 236 -1.10 -32.26 -27.94
CA TRP A 236 -1.17 -30.82 -28.23
C TRP A 236 -1.53 -29.97 -27.00
N LEU A 237 -2.21 -30.54 -26.01
CA LEU A 237 -2.55 -29.82 -24.78
C LEU A 237 -1.33 -29.50 -23.93
N CYS A 238 -0.27 -30.33 -23.99
CA CYS A 238 1.01 -30.02 -23.37
C CYS A 238 1.63 -28.76 -23.98
N VAL A 239 1.58 -28.60 -25.31
CA VAL A 239 2.07 -27.39 -25.98
C VAL A 239 1.28 -26.15 -25.55
N VAL A 240 -0.06 -26.24 -25.49
CA VAL A 240 -0.91 -25.13 -25.02
C VAL A 240 -0.57 -24.75 -23.57
N PHE A 241 -0.40 -25.75 -22.69
CA PHE A 241 -0.06 -25.54 -21.29
C PHE A 241 1.34 -24.95 -21.10
N ALA A 242 2.32 -25.41 -21.89
CA ALA A 242 3.68 -24.88 -21.88
C ALA A 242 3.73 -23.42 -22.37
N LEU A 243 3.02 -23.08 -23.45
CA LEU A 243 2.90 -21.70 -23.94
C LEU A 243 2.25 -20.79 -22.91
N TYR A 244 1.18 -21.26 -22.25
CA TYR A 244 0.57 -20.54 -21.13
C TYR A 244 1.57 -20.29 -20.01
N THR A 245 2.26 -21.33 -19.55
CA THR A 245 3.21 -21.25 -18.43
C THR A 245 4.34 -20.29 -18.75
N GLY A 246 4.94 -20.41 -19.94
CA GLY A 246 5.99 -19.51 -20.41
C GLY A 246 5.52 -18.06 -20.51
N PHE A 247 4.35 -17.82 -21.12
CA PHE A 247 3.78 -16.47 -21.22
C PHE A 247 3.46 -15.88 -19.84
N ALA A 248 2.85 -16.64 -18.94
CA ALA A 248 2.51 -16.19 -17.60
C ALA A 248 3.76 -15.88 -16.76
N LEU A 249 4.83 -16.68 -16.88
CA LEU A 249 6.11 -16.41 -16.23
C LEU A 249 6.77 -15.14 -16.79
N LEU A 250 6.70 -14.90 -18.10
CA LEU A 250 7.18 -13.64 -18.69
C LEU A 250 6.39 -12.43 -18.18
N VAL A 251 5.06 -12.54 -18.09
CA VAL A 251 4.21 -11.47 -17.51
C VAL A 251 4.58 -11.22 -16.06
N LEU A 252 4.76 -12.27 -15.26
CA LEU A 252 5.15 -12.16 -13.85
C LEU A 252 6.54 -11.53 -13.69
N LEU A 253 7.50 -11.91 -14.52
CA LEU A 253 8.85 -11.34 -14.50
C LEU A 253 8.82 -9.87 -14.93
N ASN A 254 8.09 -9.54 -16.00
CA ASN A 254 7.93 -8.16 -16.48
C ASN A 254 7.27 -7.28 -15.43
N LEU A 255 6.34 -7.84 -14.66
CA LEU A 255 5.72 -7.14 -13.56
C LEU A 255 6.72 -6.80 -12.45
N VAL A 256 7.46 -7.80 -11.95
CA VAL A 256 8.45 -7.60 -10.89
C VAL A 256 9.50 -6.60 -11.35
N THR A 257 9.99 -6.76 -12.58
CA THR A 257 10.94 -5.84 -13.21
C THR A 257 10.37 -4.42 -13.29
N GLY A 258 9.09 -4.26 -13.65
CA GLY A 258 8.43 -2.96 -13.70
C GLY A 258 8.44 -2.21 -12.36
N VAL A 259 8.23 -2.91 -11.24
CA VAL A 259 8.30 -2.31 -9.89
C VAL A 259 9.72 -1.86 -9.56
N PHE A 260 10.73 -2.68 -9.86
CA PHE A 260 12.13 -2.31 -9.63
C PHE A 260 12.58 -1.15 -10.52
N VAL A 261 12.15 -1.13 -11.79
CA VAL A 261 12.46 -0.04 -12.73
C VAL A 261 11.79 1.26 -12.29
N ASP A 262 10.50 1.25 -11.93
CA ASP A 262 9.82 2.45 -11.43
C ASP A 262 10.48 2.96 -10.13
N GLY A 263 10.87 2.05 -9.23
CA GLY A 263 11.65 2.40 -8.03
C GLY A 263 13.00 3.05 -8.35
N ALA A 264 13.77 2.47 -9.26
CA ALA A 264 15.07 3.00 -9.69
C ALA A 264 14.94 4.35 -10.39
N LEU A 265 13.92 4.53 -11.24
CA LEU A 265 13.64 5.79 -11.91
C LEU A 265 13.26 6.90 -10.93
N ARG A 266 12.47 6.59 -9.90
CA ARG A 266 12.12 7.57 -8.85
C ARG A 266 13.32 7.99 -8.02
N LEU A 267 14.19 7.04 -7.66
CA LEU A 267 15.43 7.35 -6.95
C LEU A 267 16.33 8.25 -7.80
N SER A 268 16.52 7.91 -9.07
CA SER A 268 17.29 8.72 -10.01
C SER A 268 16.71 10.13 -10.19
N LYS A 269 15.39 10.29 -10.23
CA LYS A 269 14.74 11.61 -10.29
C LYS A 269 14.99 12.42 -9.02
N ALA A 270 14.85 11.81 -7.85
CA ALA A 270 15.11 12.50 -6.57
C ALA A 270 16.58 12.94 -6.46
N ASP A 271 17.52 12.08 -6.87
CA ASP A 271 18.96 12.43 -6.90
C ASP A 271 19.23 13.59 -7.88
N LYS A 272 18.61 13.58 -9.06
CA LYS A 272 18.70 14.68 -10.03
C LYS A 272 18.12 16.00 -9.49
N GLU A 273 16.99 15.96 -8.80
CA GLU A 273 16.39 17.16 -8.18
C GLU A 273 17.29 17.75 -7.09
N VAL A 274 17.90 16.91 -6.24
CA VAL A 274 18.86 17.35 -5.22
C VAL A 274 20.13 17.92 -5.86
N GLU A 275 20.65 17.26 -6.89
CA GLU A 275 21.82 17.74 -7.65
C GLU A 275 21.53 19.10 -8.30
N LEU A 276 20.36 19.23 -8.95
CA LEU A 276 19.93 20.47 -9.59
C LEU A 276 19.77 21.60 -8.57
N MET A 277 19.17 21.32 -7.40
CA MET A 277 19.05 22.29 -6.30
C MET A 277 20.41 22.74 -5.75
N GLN A 278 21.39 21.84 -5.68
CA GLN A 278 22.75 22.19 -5.27
C GLN A 278 23.46 23.03 -6.34
N LYS A 279 23.33 22.68 -7.62
CA LYS A 279 23.87 23.47 -8.74
C LYS A 279 23.23 24.85 -8.81
N MET A 280 21.92 24.94 -8.63
CA MET A 280 21.17 26.19 -8.49
C MET A 280 21.70 27.02 -7.31
N HIS A 281 21.88 26.42 -6.13
CA HIS A 281 22.47 27.12 -4.98
C HIS A 281 23.92 27.56 -5.22
N ARG A 282 24.70 26.91 -6.07
CA ARG A 282 26.06 27.36 -6.41
C ARG A 282 26.05 28.47 -7.46
N ALA A 283 25.20 28.32 -8.49
CA ALA A 283 25.03 29.32 -9.53
C ALA A 283 24.47 30.63 -8.97
N PHE A 284 23.54 30.55 -8.00
CA PHE A 284 22.84 31.71 -7.44
C PHE A 284 23.27 32.08 -6.01
N GLY A 285 23.63 31.11 -5.17
CA GLY A 285 24.04 31.36 -3.79
C GLY A 285 25.51 31.74 -3.72
N PHE A 286 25.77 33.04 -3.54
CA PHE A 286 26.95 33.63 -2.85
C PHE A 286 27.02 35.16 -3.02
N HIS A 287 26.12 35.77 -3.80
CA HIS A 287 26.08 37.22 -4.01
C HIS A 287 24.67 37.78 -3.89
N ASP A 288 24.02 37.48 -2.77
CA ASP A 288 23.00 38.38 -2.24
C ASP A 288 23.74 39.53 -1.53
N SER A 289 24.39 40.39 -2.32
CA SER A 289 25.26 41.46 -1.80
C SER A 289 24.48 42.46 -0.94
N ASP A 290 23.16 42.49 -1.11
CA ASP A 290 22.22 43.34 -0.38
C ASP A 290 21.28 42.57 0.57
N SER A 291 21.41 41.24 0.68
CA SER A 291 20.54 40.38 1.50
C SER A 291 19.04 40.53 1.16
N SER A 292 18.72 40.88 -0.08
CA SER A 292 17.36 41.17 -0.54
C SER A 292 16.56 39.90 -0.88
N GLY A 293 17.22 38.77 -1.10
CA GLY A 293 16.58 37.51 -1.49
C GLY A 293 16.00 37.50 -2.92
N VAL A 294 16.39 38.46 -3.77
CA VAL A 294 15.95 38.60 -5.16
C VAL A 294 17.14 38.77 -6.10
N ILE A 295 17.07 38.16 -7.28
CA ILE A 295 18.11 38.27 -8.32
C ILE A 295 17.66 39.28 -9.35
N THR A 296 18.41 40.36 -9.52
CA THR A 296 18.14 41.38 -10.54
C THR A 296 18.66 40.93 -11.91
N ARG A 297 18.09 41.50 -12.99
CA ARG A 297 18.52 41.21 -14.37
C ARG A 297 20.02 41.46 -14.60
N GLN A 298 20.59 42.47 -13.94
CA GLN A 298 22.03 42.78 -14.05
C GLN A 298 22.90 41.72 -13.36
N GLU A 299 22.50 41.23 -12.17
CA GLU A 299 23.20 40.16 -11.47
C GLU A 299 23.11 38.83 -12.21
N PHE A 300 21.96 38.56 -12.83
CA PHE A 300 21.76 37.41 -13.70
C PHE A 300 22.70 37.46 -14.92
N GLN A 301 22.75 38.60 -15.60
CA GLN A 301 23.58 38.78 -16.79
C GLN A 301 25.08 38.73 -16.48
N ALA A 302 25.50 39.30 -15.34
CA ALA A 302 26.88 39.20 -14.86
C ALA A 302 27.31 37.75 -14.55
N ARG A 303 26.34 36.88 -14.25
CA ARG A 303 26.62 35.46 -13.96
C ARG A 303 26.54 34.54 -15.15
N LEU A 304 25.94 34.96 -16.26
CA LEU A 304 25.83 34.11 -17.45
C LEU A 304 27.19 33.64 -17.99
N GLU A 305 28.25 34.40 -17.72
CA GLU A 305 29.61 34.08 -18.14
C GLU A 305 30.40 33.26 -17.09
N THR A 306 29.81 32.92 -15.94
CA THR A 306 30.49 32.12 -14.91
C THR A 306 30.39 30.63 -15.19
N ASP A 307 31.46 29.88 -14.91
CA ASP A 307 31.50 28.42 -15.06
C ASP A 307 30.36 27.72 -14.28
N GLN A 308 29.98 28.26 -13.11
CA GLN A 308 28.90 27.73 -12.26
C GLN A 308 27.51 27.86 -12.91
N MET A 309 27.28 28.97 -13.61
CA MET A 309 26.03 29.21 -14.33
C MET A 309 25.99 28.35 -15.60
N ALA A 310 27.12 28.23 -16.32
CA ALA A 310 27.25 27.33 -17.46
C ALA A 310 26.94 25.87 -17.08
N GLU A 311 27.48 25.36 -15.97
CA GLU A 311 27.16 24.02 -15.44
C GLU A 311 25.68 23.84 -15.08
N PHE A 312 25.01 24.89 -14.59
CA PHE A 312 23.58 24.86 -14.27
C PHE A 312 22.72 24.81 -15.54
N PHE A 313 23.04 25.64 -16.55
CA PHE A 313 22.37 25.60 -17.85
C PHE A 313 22.59 24.28 -18.60
N GLU A 314 23.79 23.72 -18.50
CA GLU A 314 24.10 22.39 -19.05
C GLU A 314 23.28 21.30 -18.36
N ALA A 315 23.15 21.35 -17.03
CA ALA A 315 22.32 20.41 -16.27
C ALA A 315 20.82 20.50 -16.60
N LEU A 316 20.35 21.67 -17.05
CA LEU A 316 18.98 21.88 -17.54
C LEU A 316 18.81 21.56 -19.04
N GLU A 317 19.89 21.19 -19.73
CA GLU A 317 19.90 20.99 -21.19
C GLU A 317 19.46 22.25 -21.98
N ILE A 318 19.66 23.44 -21.41
CA ILE A 318 19.30 24.72 -22.01
C ILE A 318 20.53 25.38 -22.64
N ASN A 319 20.37 25.85 -23.87
CA ASN A 319 21.44 26.55 -24.58
C ASN A 319 21.62 27.98 -24.02
N THR A 320 22.83 28.34 -23.60
CA THR A 320 23.17 29.64 -22.98
C THR A 320 22.86 30.85 -23.89
N SER A 321 22.79 30.61 -25.20
CA SER A 321 22.41 31.61 -26.22
C SER A 321 20.97 32.15 -26.08
N ARG A 322 20.08 31.49 -25.31
CA ARG A 322 18.71 31.95 -25.02
C ARG A 322 18.49 32.36 -23.56
N ALA A 323 19.56 32.63 -22.83
CA ALA A 323 19.44 32.89 -21.39
C ALA A 323 18.67 34.20 -21.06
N GLU A 324 18.68 35.20 -21.96
CA GLU A 324 17.84 36.39 -21.80
C GLU A 324 16.34 36.06 -21.88
N ASP A 325 15.95 35.16 -22.78
CA ASP A 325 14.57 34.69 -22.88
C ASP A 325 14.17 33.91 -21.61
N LEU A 326 15.11 33.15 -21.03
CA LEU A 326 14.87 32.39 -19.79
C LEU A 326 14.57 33.31 -18.61
N PHE A 327 15.27 34.44 -18.47
CA PHE A 327 14.98 35.41 -17.42
C PHE A 327 13.54 35.94 -17.52
N SER A 328 13.08 36.23 -18.74
CA SER A 328 11.70 36.68 -18.99
C SER A 328 10.64 35.59 -18.79
N LEU A 329 11.01 34.31 -18.92
CA LEU A 329 10.11 33.18 -18.66
C LEU A 329 9.96 32.89 -17.16
N ILE A 330 11.00 33.15 -16.37
CA ILE A 330 11.00 32.92 -14.92
C ILE A 330 10.38 34.12 -14.17
N ASP A 331 10.56 35.35 -14.67
CA ASP A 331 9.94 36.60 -14.15
C ASP A 331 8.44 36.66 -14.50
N GLN A 332 7.63 35.80 -13.86
CA GLN A 332 6.18 35.66 -14.12
C GLN A 332 5.38 36.93 -13.78
N ASN A 333 5.90 37.77 -12.89
CA ASN A 333 5.34 39.03 -12.43
C ASN A 333 5.83 40.24 -13.23
N GLU A 334 6.77 40.04 -14.17
CA GLU A 334 7.38 41.08 -15.01
C GLU A 334 7.94 42.26 -14.18
N ASP A 335 8.40 42.00 -12.95
CA ASP A 335 8.89 43.05 -12.03
C ASP A 335 10.40 43.29 -12.17
N GLY A 336 11.06 42.56 -13.08
CA GLY A 336 12.48 42.64 -13.39
C GLY A 336 13.37 42.00 -12.31
N LYS A 337 12.77 41.23 -11.39
CA LYS A 337 13.46 40.56 -10.28
C LYS A 337 12.95 39.14 -10.18
N VAL A 338 13.89 38.19 -10.14
CA VAL A 338 13.54 36.79 -9.97
C VAL A 338 13.74 36.38 -8.52
N ARG A 339 12.68 35.93 -7.87
CA ARG A 339 12.72 35.32 -6.55
C ARG A 339 13.16 33.87 -6.66
N VAL A 340 13.80 33.36 -5.62
CA VAL A 340 14.13 31.92 -5.52
C VAL A 340 12.88 31.04 -5.67
N GLU A 341 11.72 31.53 -5.23
CA GLU A 341 10.44 30.84 -5.35
C GLU A 341 9.93 30.78 -6.81
N GLU A 342 10.13 31.83 -7.60
CA GLU A 342 9.78 31.87 -9.04
C GLU A 342 10.72 30.96 -9.85
N LEU A 343 12.00 30.90 -9.45
CA LEU A 343 13.03 30.06 -10.06
C LEU A 343 12.84 28.56 -9.79
N VAL A 344 12.12 28.21 -8.72
CA VAL A 344 11.75 26.83 -8.37
C VAL A 344 10.37 26.44 -8.93
N ALA A 345 9.52 27.43 -9.22
CA ALA A 345 8.15 27.22 -9.70
C ALA A 345 8.01 27.23 -11.24
N GLY A 346 8.91 27.92 -11.95
CA GLY A 346 9.05 27.88 -13.40
C GLY A 346 9.98 26.76 -13.86
#